data_AF-A0A937PBD7-F1
#
_entry.id   AF-A0A937PBD7-F1
#
_cell.length_a   1.000
_cell.length_b   1.000
_cell.length_c   1.000
_cell.angle_alpha   90.00
_cell.angle_beta   90.00
_cell.angle_gamma   90.00
#
_symmetry.space_group_name_H-M   'P 1'
#
loop_
_entity.id
_entity.type
_entity.pdbx_description
1 polymer ?
#
loop_
_entity_poly.entity_id
_entity_poly.type
_entity_poly.pdbx_seq_one_letter_code
_entity_poly.pdbx_strand_id
1 'polypeptide(L)'
;MKNGQIYVHNYHNYEEFVIFDLLVELDKDGAYYKLPELFNQTKLQSPSSNELVSAAAVNFLWNGEAESYILTISKDSTFSEEFIAINIDHQEESQSLIMFGAVVFSGLLLVGFTKKPNLISLLIIVLYTWLLACSVEGIISPHILSDKGHKQLIYSLEPGQQYYWKISTEVEPGIVCESITQNFKTI
;
A
#
# COMPACT_ATOMS: atom_id res chain seq x y z
N MET A 1 7.35 -11.60 22.90
CA MET A 1 6.22 -10.88 23.50
C MET A 1 6.78 -9.79 24.39
N LYS A 2 6.45 -8.53 24.11
CA LYS A 2 6.80 -7.37 24.96
C LYS A 2 5.52 -6.56 25.13
N ASN A 3 5.17 -6.19 26.36
CA ASN A 3 4.00 -5.36 26.67
C ASN A 3 2.67 -5.87 26.08
N GLY A 4 2.45 -7.19 26.09
CA GLY A 4 1.22 -7.77 25.52
C GLY A 4 1.19 -7.82 23.99
N GLN A 5 2.27 -7.46 23.29
CA GLN A 5 2.32 -7.48 21.83
C GLN A 5 2.94 -8.76 21.27
N ILE A 6 2.35 -9.28 20.19
CA ILE A 6 2.89 -10.35 19.34
C ILE A 6 3.39 -9.74 18.03
N TYR A 7 4.60 -10.13 17.63
CA TYR A 7 5.21 -9.73 16.37
C TYR A 7 5.24 -10.94 15.43
N VAL A 8 4.68 -10.79 14.24
CA VAL A 8 4.60 -11.83 13.22
C VAL A 8 5.37 -11.37 11.99
N HIS A 9 6.41 -12.13 11.63
CA HIS A 9 7.22 -11.87 10.44
C HIS A 9 6.76 -12.75 9.29
N ASN A 10 6.71 -12.18 8.09
CA ASN A 10 6.51 -12.96 6.88
C ASN A 10 7.86 -13.56 6.44
N TYR A 11 7.95 -14.89 6.37
CA TYR A 11 9.17 -15.58 5.95
C TYR A 11 9.65 -15.18 4.54
N HIS A 12 8.73 -14.76 3.66
CA HIS A 12 9.03 -14.36 2.30
C HIS A 12 9.28 -12.86 2.14
N ASN A 13 8.88 -12.05 3.13
CA ASN A 13 9.14 -10.62 3.18
C ASN A 13 9.66 -10.22 4.55
N TYR A 14 10.98 -10.18 4.69
CA TYR A 14 11.61 -9.72 5.92
C TYR A 14 11.57 -8.19 6.06
N GLU A 15 11.09 -7.43 5.08
CA GLU A 15 11.11 -5.96 5.15
C GLU A 15 9.91 -5.40 5.95
N GLU A 16 9.00 -6.24 6.43
CA GLU A 16 7.84 -5.85 7.23
C GLU A 16 7.46 -6.90 8.29
N PHE A 17 6.64 -6.51 9.25
CA PHE A 17 6.06 -7.39 10.27
C PHE A 17 4.73 -6.84 10.77
N VAL A 18 3.88 -7.73 11.27
CA VAL A 18 2.58 -7.38 11.86
C VAL A 18 2.68 -7.45 13.39
N ILE A 19 2.15 -6.44 14.05
CA ILE A 19 2.08 -6.31 15.51
C ILE A 19 0.62 -6.46 15.92
N PHE A 20 0.34 -7.40 16.81
CA PHE A 20 -0.96 -7.58 17.44
C PHE A 20 -0.91 -7.10 18.88
N ASP A 21 -1.82 -6.22 19.27
CA ASP A 21 -2.10 -5.90 20.67
C ASP A 21 -3.08 -6.93 21.26
N LEU A 22 -2.56 -7.85 22.08
CA LEU A 22 -3.39 -8.92 22.65
C LEU A 22 -4.47 -8.40 23.59
N LEU A 23 -4.29 -7.24 24.22
CA LEU A 23 -5.32 -6.72 25.12
C LEU A 23 -6.55 -6.30 24.31
N VAL A 24 -6.32 -5.67 23.16
CA VAL A 24 -7.39 -5.30 22.22
C VAL A 24 -8.01 -6.54 21.57
N GLU A 25 -7.18 -7.52 21.18
CA GLU A 25 -7.67 -8.73 20.51
C GLU A 25 -8.43 -9.69 21.43
N LEU A 26 -8.06 -9.79 22.71
CA LEU A 26 -8.76 -10.65 23.67
C LEU A 26 -10.17 -10.15 24.01
N ASP A 27 -10.40 -8.85 23.87
CA ASP A 27 -11.73 -8.24 24.02
C ASP A 27 -12.64 -8.52 22.81
N LYS A 28 -12.08 -8.98 21.68
CA LYS A 28 -12.84 -9.43 20.50
C LYS A 28 -13.19 -10.91 20.65
N ASP A 29 -14.48 -11.24 20.70
CA ASP A 29 -14.93 -12.63 20.86
C ASP A 29 -14.64 -13.47 19.61
N GLY A 30 -13.58 -14.30 19.67
CA GLY A 30 -13.27 -15.32 18.66
C GLY A 30 -12.71 -14.79 17.34
N ALA A 31 -11.81 -13.80 17.37
CA ALA A 31 -11.17 -13.27 16.16
C ALA A 31 -10.32 -14.33 15.42
N TYR A 32 -10.45 -14.38 14.10
CA TYR A 32 -9.63 -15.20 13.21
C TYR A 32 -9.08 -14.35 12.08
N TYR A 33 -7.76 -14.44 11.87
CA TYR A 33 -7.05 -13.65 10.87
C TYR A 33 -6.32 -14.53 9.87
N LYS A 34 -6.43 -14.18 8.59
CA LYS A 34 -5.60 -14.74 7.53
C LYS A 34 -4.34 -13.91 7.41
N LEU A 35 -3.23 -14.46 7.90
CA LEU A 35 -1.97 -13.72 7.99
C LEU A 35 -1.48 -13.08 6.68
N PRO A 36 -1.56 -13.71 5.50
CA PRO A 36 -1.09 -13.05 4.27
C PRO A 36 -1.80 -11.72 3.96
N GLU A 37 -3.07 -11.59 4.36
CA GLU A 37 -3.91 -10.42 4.05
C GLU A 37 -3.61 -9.23 4.98
N LEU A 38 -2.90 -9.45 6.09
CA LEU A 38 -2.53 -8.38 7.03
C LEU A 38 -1.24 -7.65 6.63
N PHE A 39 -0.50 -8.20 5.67
CA PHE A 39 0.75 -7.62 5.19
C PHE A 39 0.47 -6.67 4.03
N ASN A 40 1.04 -5.47 4.09
CA ASN A 40 0.85 -4.45 3.05
C ASN A 40 1.97 -4.46 2.00
N GLN A 41 2.86 -5.45 2.07
CA GLN A 41 4.01 -5.60 1.18
C GLN A 41 4.88 -4.33 1.16
N THR A 42 5.04 -3.72 2.34
CA THR A 42 5.72 -2.45 2.47
C THR A 42 7.22 -2.64 2.22
N LYS A 43 7.76 -1.87 1.29
CA LYS A 43 9.17 -1.92 0.89
C LYS A 43 9.77 -0.53 0.84
N LEU A 44 10.69 -0.24 1.75
CA LEU A 44 11.39 1.04 1.83
C LEU A 44 12.47 1.15 0.75
N GLN A 45 12.45 2.22 -0.03
CA GLN A 45 13.36 2.43 -1.16
C GLN A 45 14.43 3.50 -0.89
N SER A 46 14.02 4.68 -0.42
CA SER A 46 14.93 5.80 -0.16
C SER A 46 14.39 6.67 0.98
N PRO A 47 15.24 7.21 1.88
CA PRO A 47 16.68 6.98 1.97
C PRO A 47 17.02 5.54 2.37
N SER A 48 17.92 4.93 1.63
CA SER A 48 18.43 3.58 1.90
C SER A 48 19.33 3.56 3.14
N SER A 49 19.61 2.36 3.66
CA SER A 49 20.38 2.19 4.90
C SER A 49 21.78 2.80 4.80
N ASN A 50 22.08 3.74 5.71
CA ASN A 50 23.31 4.55 5.78
C ASN A 50 23.51 5.51 4.59
N GLU A 51 22.47 5.86 3.85
CA GLU A 51 22.55 6.84 2.76
C GLU A 51 22.87 8.25 3.29
N LEU A 52 23.64 9.02 2.51
CA LEU A 52 23.90 10.44 2.76
C LEU A 52 22.92 11.29 1.96
N VAL A 53 22.12 12.12 2.62
CA VAL A 53 21.09 12.95 2.00
C VAL A 53 21.22 14.41 2.41
N SER A 54 20.69 15.33 1.59
CA SER A 54 20.68 16.76 1.93
C SER A 54 19.75 17.03 3.11
N ALA A 55 20.22 17.77 4.13
CA ALA A 55 19.36 18.19 5.25
C ALA A 55 18.21 19.12 4.82
N ALA A 56 18.36 19.83 3.70
CA ALA A 56 17.37 20.80 3.24
C ALA A 56 16.04 20.14 2.81
N ALA A 57 16.13 18.99 2.13
CA ALA A 57 14.98 18.26 1.62
C ALA A 57 15.32 16.77 1.46
N VAL A 58 14.57 15.91 2.13
CA VAL A 58 14.71 14.44 2.04
C VAL A 58 13.44 13.85 1.46
N ASN A 59 13.60 13.13 0.36
CA ASN A 59 12.49 12.46 -0.33
C ASN A 59 12.41 11.00 0.12
N PHE A 60 11.35 10.67 0.84
CA PHE A 60 11.05 9.32 1.28
C PHE A 60 10.27 8.60 0.19
N LEU A 61 10.74 7.41 -0.21
CA LEU A 61 10.17 6.57 -1.24
C LEU A 61 9.95 5.16 -0.68
N TRP A 62 8.76 4.60 -0.89
CA TRP A 62 8.42 3.23 -0.52
C TRP A 62 7.36 2.67 -1.46
N ASN A 63 7.23 1.35 -1.51
CA ASN A 63 6.08 0.68 -2.13
C ASN A 63 5.18 0.07 -1.04
N GLY A 64 3.89 -0.10 -1.34
CA GLY A 64 2.96 -0.85 -0.49
C GLY A 64 1.50 -0.73 -0.94
N GLU A 65 0.63 -1.58 -0.38
CA GLU A 65 -0.80 -1.67 -0.75
C GLU A 65 -1.79 -1.05 0.24
N ALA A 66 -1.32 -0.51 1.37
CA ALA A 66 -2.19 0.11 2.37
C ALA A 66 -2.88 1.38 1.85
N GLU A 67 -4.07 1.65 2.40
CA GLU A 67 -4.86 2.85 2.12
C GLU A 67 -4.27 4.11 2.79
N SER A 68 -3.64 3.94 3.95
CA SER A 68 -3.00 5.03 4.69
C SER A 68 -1.64 4.60 5.22
N TYR A 69 -0.73 5.56 5.37
CA TYR A 69 0.59 5.31 5.93
C TYR A 69 0.94 6.37 6.96
N ILE A 70 1.59 5.93 8.03
CA ILE A 70 2.23 6.79 9.00
C ILE A 70 3.74 6.68 8.80
N LEU A 71 4.33 7.73 8.22
CA LEU A 71 5.78 7.91 8.15
C LEU A 71 6.28 8.43 9.48
N THR A 72 7.13 7.65 10.14
CA THR A 72 7.76 8.02 11.42
C THR A 72 9.25 8.24 11.22
N ILE A 73 9.75 9.40 11.67
CA ILE A 73 11.17 9.76 11.62
C ILE A 73 11.63 10.15 13.02
N SER A 74 12.75 9.61 13.49
CA SER A 74 13.35 9.97 14.78
C SER A 74 14.88 10.00 14.71
N LYS A 75 15.51 10.68 15.67
CA LYS A 75 16.97 10.59 15.92
C LYS A 75 17.32 9.39 16.80
N ASP A 76 16.34 8.82 17.49
CA ASP A 76 16.49 7.63 18.31
C ASP A 76 16.02 6.38 17.56
N SER A 77 16.88 5.38 17.47
CA SER A 77 16.58 4.08 16.86
C SER A 77 15.44 3.32 17.55
N THR A 78 15.15 3.63 18.82
CA THR A 78 14.05 3.00 19.57
C THR A 78 12.73 3.74 19.44
N PHE A 79 12.72 4.92 18.80
CA PHE A 79 11.55 5.78 18.65
C PHE A 79 10.86 6.10 19.99
N SER A 80 11.63 6.16 21.07
CA SER A 80 11.11 6.43 22.42
C SER A 80 10.92 7.93 22.69
N GLU A 81 11.65 8.76 21.95
CA GLU A 81 11.68 10.23 22.08
C GLU A 81 10.90 10.92 20.95
N GLU A 82 11.15 12.21 20.73
CA GLU A 82 10.54 13.01 19.66
C GLU A 82 10.63 12.33 18.29
N PHE A 83 9.49 12.22 17.63
CA PHE A 83 9.37 11.76 16.26
C PHE A 83 8.38 12.62 15.47
N ILE A 84 8.59 12.68 14.16
CA ILE A 84 7.66 13.30 13.23
C ILE A 84 6.82 12.18 12.65
N ALA A 85 5.51 12.18 12.93
CA ALA A 85 4.54 11.28 12.33
C ALA A 85 3.70 12.05 11.31
N ILE A 86 3.64 11.54 10.08
CA ILE A 86 2.86 12.15 9.00
C ILE A 86 1.90 11.09 8.49
N ASN A 87 0.61 11.37 8.62
CA ASN A 87 -0.42 10.55 8.00
C ASN A 87 -0.51 10.91 6.50
N ILE A 88 -0.40 9.88 5.67
CA ILE A 88 -0.47 9.97 4.22
C ILE A 88 -1.69 9.15 3.83
N ASP A 89 -2.82 9.84 3.65
CA ASP A 89 -4.03 9.22 3.13
C ASP A 89 -3.91 9.12 1.61
N HIS A 90 -4.08 7.90 1.06
CA HIS A 90 -4.22 7.77 -0.37
C HIS A 90 -5.58 8.29 -0.80
N GLN A 91 -5.56 9.38 -1.56
CA GLN A 91 -6.68 9.72 -2.38
C GLN A 91 -6.65 8.76 -3.58
N GLU A 92 -7.43 7.68 -3.53
CA GLU A 92 -7.58 6.77 -4.66
C GLU A 92 -7.86 7.60 -5.92
N GLU A 93 -6.91 7.61 -6.85
CA GLU A 93 -7.10 8.25 -8.13
C GLU A 93 -8.00 7.33 -8.95
N SER A 94 -9.32 7.42 -8.70
CA SER A 94 -10.38 6.56 -9.26
C SER A 94 -10.62 6.80 -10.76
N GLN A 95 -9.56 6.95 -11.55
CA GLN A 95 -9.63 7.54 -12.89
C GLN A 95 -9.88 6.56 -14.05
N SER A 96 -9.92 5.25 -13.86
CA SER A 96 -9.95 4.34 -15.02
C SER A 96 -11.32 3.75 -15.36
N LEU A 97 -12.16 3.39 -14.38
CA LEU A 97 -13.40 2.64 -14.66
C LEU A 97 -14.47 3.45 -15.41
N ILE A 98 -14.60 4.75 -15.11
CA ILE A 98 -15.59 5.61 -15.78
C ILE A 98 -15.20 5.84 -17.26
N MET A 99 -13.91 5.98 -17.56
CA MET A 99 -13.44 6.14 -18.95
C MET A 99 -13.63 4.87 -19.77
N PHE A 100 -13.36 3.69 -19.21
CA PHE A 100 -13.65 2.42 -19.89
C PHE A 100 -15.16 2.25 -20.16
N GLY A 101 -16.00 2.57 -19.18
CA GLY A 101 -17.46 2.53 -19.34
C GLY A 101 -17.94 3.47 -20.46
N ALA A 102 -17.41 4.70 -20.51
CA ALA A 102 -17.78 5.69 -21.52
C ALA A 102 -17.36 5.27 -22.94
N VAL A 103 -16.17 4.71 -23.12
CA VAL A 103 -15.69 4.25 -24.45
C VAL A 103 -16.53 3.09 -24.97
N VAL A 104 -16.83 2.11 -24.12
CA VAL A 104 -17.68 0.97 -24.49
C VAL A 104 -19.10 1.44 -24.84
N PHE A 105 -19.69 2.32 -24.03
CA PHE A 105 -21.02 2.87 -24.28
C PHE A 105 -21.08 3.69 -25.59
N SER A 106 -20.05 4.49 -25.86
CA SER A 106 -19.92 5.26 -27.11
C SER A 106 -19.84 4.34 -28.34
N GLY A 107 -19.08 3.24 -28.24
CA GLY A 107 -19.00 2.23 -29.30
C GLY A 107 -20.34 1.55 -29.58
N LEU A 108 -21.11 1.23 -28.54
CA LEU A 108 -22.44 0.64 -28.67
C LEU A 108 -23.44 1.59 -29.34
N LEU A 109 -23.41 2.87 -28.99
CA LEU A 109 -24.27 3.89 -29.62
C LEU A 109 -24.00 4.01 -31.12
N LEU A 110 -22.73 4.01 -31.54
CA LEU A 110 -22.36 4.10 -32.96
C LEU A 110 -22.87 2.91 -33.79
N VAL A 111 -22.90 1.70 -33.23
CA VAL A 111 -23.43 0.51 -33.90
C VAL A 111 -24.97 0.57 -34.02
N GLY A 112 -25.64 1.11 -33.00
CA GLY A 112 -27.10 1.23 -32.94
C GLY A 112 -27.74 2.17 -33.98
N PHE A 113 -26.99 3.12 -34.54
CA PHE A 113 -27.50 4.05 -35.57
C PHE A 113 -27.47 3.48 -37.00
N THR A 114 -26.97 2.26 -37.21
CA THR A 114 -27.04 1.60 -38.53
C THR A 114 -28.42 0.96 -38.76
N LYS A 115 -29.03 1.22 -39.93
CA LYS A 115 -30.49 1.20 -40.15
C LYS A 115 -31.26 -0.12 -39.91
N LYS A 116 -30.63 -1.24 -39.58
CA LYS A 116 -31.30 -2.46 -39.05
C LYS A 116 -30.26 -3.30 -38.28
N PRO A 117 -30.26 -3.28 -36.94
CA PRO A 117 -29.37 -4.15 -36.19
C PRO A 117 -29.76 -5.61 -36.47
N ASN A 118 -28.84 -6.36 -37.07
CA ASN A 118 -29.06 -7.78 -37.31
C ASN A 118 -28.93 -8.50 -35.96
N LEU A 119 -29.82 -9.45 -35.67
CA LEU A 119 -29.87 -10.18 -34.39
C LEU A 119 -28.51 -10.86 -34.05
N ILE A 120 -27.77 -11.25 -35.09
CA ILE A 120 -26.41 -11.77 -35.01
C ILE A 120 -25.43 -10.76 -34.39
N SER A 121 -25.54 -9.48 -34.73
CA SER A 121 -24.66 -8.42 -34.20
C SER A 121 -24.88 -8.20 -32.70
N LEU A 122 -26.13 -8.28 -32.22
CA LEU A 122 -26.44 -8.18 -30.79
C LEU A 122 -25.87 -9.37 -30.02
N LEU A 123 -25.99 -10.59 -30.57
CA LEU A 123 -25.42 -11.79 -29.97
C LEU A 123 -23.88 -11.72 -29.86
N ILE A 124 -23.20 -11.19 -30.89
CA ILE A 124 -21.74 -11.02 -30.86
C ILE A 124 -21.34 -10.02 -29.77
N ILE A 125 -22.07 -8.91 -29.63
CA ILE A 125 -21.80 -7.93 -28.58
C ILE A 125 -21.99 -8.55 -27.19
N VAL A 126 -23.11 -9.25 -26.96
CA VAL A 126 -23.37 -9.93 -25.68
C VAL A 126 -22.29 -10.95 -25.38
N LEU A 127 -21.91 -11.78 -26.36
CA LEU A 127 -20.84 -12.77 -26.19
C LEU A 127 -19.50 -12.11 -25.88
N TYR A 128 -19.16 -11.00 -26.54
CA TYR A 128 -17.92 -10.26 -26.29
C TYR A 128 -17.92 -9.65 -24.88
N THR A 129 -19.03 -9.07 -24.44
CA THR A 129 -19.16 -8.57 -23.06
C THR A 129 -19.08 -9.69 -22.03
N TRP A 130 -19.60 -10.89 -22.35
CA TRP A 130 -19.53 -12.05 -21.46
C TRP A 130 -18.12 -12.63 -21.38
N LEU A 131 -17.39 -12.66 -22.50
CA LEU A 131 -15.98 -13.05 -22.54
C LEU A 131 -15.08 -12.05 -21.79
N LEU A 132 -15.37 -10.75 -21.88
CA LEU A 132 -14.64 -9.73 -21.11
C LEU A 132 -15.00 -9.75 -19.62
N ALA A 133 -16.23 -10.12 -19.26
CA ALA A 133 -16.65 -10.28 -17.86
C ALA A 133 -16.05 -11.52 -17.19
N CYS A 134 -15.60 -12.50 -17.98
CA CYS A 134 -14.83 -13.63 -17.50
C CYS A 134 -13.36 -13.19 -17.35
N SER A 135 -13.08 -12.33 -16.37
CA SER A 135 -11.71 -12.08 -15.96
C SER A 135 -11.16 -13.39 -15.42
N VAL A 136 -10.20 -13.98 -16.15
CA VAL A 136 -9.36 -15.03 -15.60
C VAL A 136 -8.68 -14.40 -14.40
N GLU A 137 -9.10 -14.77 -13.19
CA GLU A 137 -8.28 -14.58 -12.00
C GLU A 137 -6.97 -15.32 -12.30
N GLY A 138 -5.98 -14.55 -12.76
CA GLY A 138 -4.64 -15.09 -12.95
C GLY A 138 -4.25 -15.74 -11.64
N ILE A 139 -3.55 -16.87 -11.72
CA ILE A 139 -2.85 -17.42 -10.55
C ILE A 139 -1.73 -16.42 -10.25
N ILE A 140 -2.09 -15.36 -9.53
CA ILE A 140 -1.17 -14.35 -9.04
C ILE A 140 -0.38 -15.08 -7.97
N SER A 141 0.93 -15.22 -8.20
CA SER A 141 1.84 -15.68 -7.15
C SER A 141 1.58 -14.79 -5.93
N PRO A 142 1.35 -15.35 -4.74
CA PRO A 142 1.01 -14.58 -3.53
C PRO A 142 2.16 -13.65 -3.05
N HIS A 143 3.22 -13.49 -3.83
CA HIS A 143 4.46 -12.79 -3.50
C HIS A 143 4.90 -11.77 -4.55
N ILE A 144 3.99 -11.29 -5.40
CA ILE A 144 4.34 -10.11 -6.21
C ILE A 144 4.42 -8.94 -5.24
N LEU A 145 5.62 -8.38 -5.05
CA LEU A 145 5.79 -7.14 -4.30
C LEU A 145 4.94 -6.05 -4.94
N SER A 146 4.34 -5.20 -4.11
CA SER A 146 3.56 -4.10 -4.61
C SER A 146 4.38 -3.19 -5.53
N ASP A 147 3.83 -2.90 -6.71
CA ASP A 147 4.34 -1.91 -7.63
C ASP A 147 3.77 -0.50 -7.34
N LYS A 148 2.89 -0.37 -6.33
CA LYS A 148 2.32 0.92 -5.91
C LYS A 148 3.37 1.72 -5.13
N GLY A 149 4.06 2.60 -5.85
CA GLY A 149 5.06 3.49 -5.29
C GLY A 149 4.48 4.76 -4.67
N HIS A 150 5.05 5.17 -3.55
CA HIS A 150 4.65 6.30 -2.73
C HIS A 150 5.84 7.24 -2.50
N LYS A 151 5.54 8.52 -2.28
CA LYS A 151 6.58 9.52 -2.00
C LYS A 151 6.12 10.55 -0.97
N GLN A 152 7.04 10.97 -0.10
CA GLN A 152 6.82 12.06 0.84
C GLN A 152 8.09 12.90 0.98
N LEU A 153 7.97 14.21 0.81
CA LEU A 153 9.10 15.15 0.89
C LEU A 153 9.08 15.87 2.24
N ILE A 154 10.18 15.76 2.99
CA ILE A 154 10.36 16.42 4.28
C ILE A 154 11.47 17.45 4.18
N TYR A 155 11.22 18.64 4.72
CA TYR A 155 12.15 19.76 4.69
C TYR A 155 12.75 20.02 6.07
N SER A 156 13.89 20.71 6.06
CA SER A 156 14.49 21.31 7.26
C SER A 156 14.88 20.30 8.36
N LEU A 157 15.48 19.17 7.97
CA LEU A 157 16.17 18.32 8.94
C LEU A 157 17.48 18.97 9.37
N GLU A 158 17.97 18.61 10.55
CA GLU A 158 19.24 19.13 11.05
C GLU A 158 20.40 18.52 10.25
N PRO A 159 21.38 19.31 9.78
CA PRO A 159 22.55 18.81 9.04
C PRO A 159 23.49 18.04 9.96
N GLY A 160 24.17 17.02 9.40
CA GLY A 160 25.16 16.22 10.11
C GLY A 160 24.59 15.19 11.08
N GLN A 161 23.27 15.02 11.14
CA GLN A 161 22.59 14.13 12.08
C GLN A 161 22.25 12.78 11.47
N GLN A 162 22.24 11.75 12.31
CA GLN A 162 21.72 10.42 11.98
C GLN A 162 20.23 10.38 12.28
N TYR A 163 19.44 9.87 11.34
CA TYR A 163 18.01 9.64 11.50
C TYR A 163 17.66 8.18 11.24
N TYR A 164 16.56 7.77 11.85
CA TYR A 164 15.91 6.47 11.69
C TYR A 164 14.50 6.72 11.20
N TRP A 165 14.04 5.89 10.28
CA TRP A 165 12.70 6.01 9.72
C TRP A 165 12.06 4.66 9.46
N LYS A 166 10.74 4.66 9.52
CA LYS A 166 9.90 3.50 9.23
C LYS A 166 8.53 3.95 8.76
N ILE A 167 7.84 3.04 8.10
CA ILE A 167 6.44 3.18 7.69
C ILE A 167 5.61 2.23 8.55
N SER A 168 4.48 2.71 9.04
CA SER A 168 3.49 1.88 9.71
C SER A 168 2.09 2.16 9.17
N THR A 169 1.22 1.17 9.24
CA THR A 169 -0.19 1.29 8.86
C THR A 169 -1.02 0.48 9.83
N GLU A 170 -2.15 1.06 10.25
CA GLU A 170 -3.16 0.34 11.01
C GLU A 170 -4.01 -0.46 10.02
N VAL A 171 -4.03 -1.79 10.18
CA VAL A 171 -4.83 -2.68 9.33
C VAL A 171 -6.22 -2.84 9.92
N GLU A 172 -6.26 -3.02 11.23
CA GLU A 172 -7.46 -3.05 12.05
C GLU A 172 -7.13 -2.46 13.43
N PRO A 173 -8.14 -2.06 14.23
CA PRO A 173 -7.90 -1.64 15.60
C PRO A 173 -7.14 -2.69 16.40
N GLY A 174 -5.92 -2.34 16.84
CA GLY A 174 -5.00 -3.24 17.57
C GLY A 174 -4.06 -4.06 16.69
N ILE A 175 -4.13 -3.94 15.36
CA ILE A 175 -3.27 -4.64 14.40
C ILE A 175 -2.53 -3.63 13.52
N VAL A 176 -1.22 -3.57 13.68
CA VAL A 176 -0.35 -2.64 12.96
C VAL A 176 0.61 -3.42 12.07
N CYS A 177 0.69 -3.08 10.79
CA CYS A 177 1.75 -3.55 9.91
C CYS A 177 2.86 -2.48 9.88
N GLU A 178 4.10 -2.88 10.15
CA GLU A 178 5.24 -1.98 10.27
C GLU A 178 6.41 -2.48 9.42
N SER A 179 7.11 -1.55 8.76
CA SER A 179 8.34 -1.85 8.02
C SER A 179 9.54 -2.03 8.95
N ILE A 180 10.59 -2.70 8.48
CA ILE A 180 11.89 -2.60 9.14
C ILE A 180 12.35 -1.15 9.17
N THR A 181 12.98 -0.76 10.27
CA THR A 181 13.62 0.55 10.42
C THR A 181 14.83 0.68 9.50
N GLN A 182 14.86 1.73 8.69
CA GLN A 182 16.04 2.17 7.95
C GLN A 182 16.66 3.38 8.63
N ASN A 183 17.93 3.64 8.30
CA ASN A 183 18.68 4.76 8.86
C ASN A 183 19.40 5.52 7.75
N PHE A 184 19.60 6.81 7.92
CA PHE A 184 20.33 7.66 6.98
C PHE A 184 20.99 8.82 7.73
N LYS A 185 21.91 9.53 7.06
CA LYS A 185 22.61 10.67 7.63
C LYS A 185 22.47 11.90 6.74
N THR A 186 22.22 13.04 7.36
CA THR A 186 22.15 14.32 6.65
C THR A 186 23.54 14.94 6.46
N ILE A 187 23.75 15.60 5.33
CA ILE A 187 24.94 16.43 5.02
C ILE A 187 24.57 17.90 4.83
#